data_AF-A0A812TYT8-F1
#
_entry.id   AF-A0A812TYT8-F1
#
_cell.length_a   1.000
_cell.length_b   1.000
_cell.length_c   1.000
_cell.angle_alpha   90.00
_cell.angle_beta   90.00
_cell.angle_gamma   90.00
#
_symmetry.space_group_name_H-M   'P 1'
#
loop_
_entity.id
_entity.type
_entity.pdbx_description
1 polymer ?
#
loop_
_entity_poly.entity_id
_entity_poly.type
_entity_poly.pdbx_seq_one_letter_code
_entity_poly.pdbx_strand_id
1 'polypeptide(L)'
;MQRTLQLAAATPPAGPKPVEPASKSLRWTRTDVTHAWEDCIVQFSSPVYLVEEDDGEVVLDIVRVGPTDGACQVSYSTRDCSAKADSSFKATAGTVYYEPGEFSKSIAVPLISNTRWDTHVEFAVELLEDGLVGGVLGHYLHETRVKIIDDDTFPSIRFKDQVLAQDFDSIPRLGLLWEYISRNLGEPLVQVGTIKMLLLAVLDRCLDL
;
A
#
# COMPACT_ATOMS: atom_id res chain seq x y z
N MET A 1 33.18 81.06 -57.96
CA MET A 1 34.01 80.82 -56.76
C MET A 1 33.20 80.02 -55.77
N GLN A 2 33.68 78.82 -55.46
CA GLN A 2 33.09 77.84 -54.54
C GLN A 2 33.06 78.37 -53.10
N ARG A 3 32.06 77.93 -52.31
CA ARG A 3 32.22 77.39 -50.95
C ARG A 3 30.84 77.01 -50.40
N THR A 4 30.47 75.74 -50.56
CA THR A 4 29.36 75.13 -49.82
C THR A 4 29.97 74.40 -48.64
N LEU A 5 29.64 74.86 -47.42
CA LEU A 5 30.07 74.24 -46.17
C LEU A 5 29.31 72.93 -45.94
N GLN A 6 30.04 71.84 -45.79
CA GLN A 6 29.51 70.52 -45.49
C GLN A 6 29.40 70.38 -43.97
N LEU A 7 28.16 70.36 -43.45
CA LEU A 7 27.89 70.15 -42.03
C LEU A 7 27.89 68.64 -41.74
N ALA A 8 28.88 68.15 -41.00
CA ALA A 8 28.94 66.76 -40.57
C ALA A 8 27.91 66.50 -39.45
N ALA A 9 26.94 65.62 -39.70
CA ALA A 9 26.01 65.15 -38.68
C ALA A 9 26.71 64.10 -37.81
N ALA A 10 26.81 64.39 -36.51
CA ALA A 10 27.36 63.48 -35.50
C ALA A 10 26.40 62.31 -35.24
N THR A 11 26.92 61.08 -35.25
CA THR A 11 26.17 59.87 -34.89
C THR A 11 25.87 59.85 -33.38
N PRO A 12 24.64 59.54 -32.94
CA PRO A 12 24.31 59.49 -31.52
C PRO A 12 24.99 58.31 -30.81
N PRO A 13 25.34 58.44 -29.51
CA PRO A 13 26.01 57.38 -28.76
C PRO A 13 25.09 56.18 -28.49
N ALA A 14 25.67 54.97 -28.53
CA ALA A 14 24.98 53.71 -28.31
C ALA A 14 24.34 53.63 -26.91
N GLY A 15 23.04 53.32 -26.86
CA GLY A 15 22.33 53.06 -25.61
C GLY A 15 22.84 51.80 -24.87
N PRO A 16 22.56 51.66 -23.56
CA PRO A 16 23.03 50.53 -22.78
C PRO A 16 22.42 49.22 -23.28
N LYS A 17 23.26 48.19 -23.42
CA LYS A 17 22.84 46.85 -23.87
C LYS A 17 21.89 46.20 -22.83
N PRO A 18 20.85 45.48 -23.27
CA PRO A 18 19.98 44.74 -22.37
C PRO A 18 20.78 43.70 -21.57
N VAL A 19 20.61 43.69 -20.25
CA VAL A 19 21.17 42.67 -19.37
C VAL A 19 20.32 41.41 -19.54
N GLU A 20 20.88 40.35 -20.13
CA GLU A 20 20.26 39.02 -20.17
C GLU A 20 19.97 38.56 -18.73
N PRO A 21 18.76 38.07 -18.41
CA PRO A 21 18.51 37.48 -17.11
C PRO A 21 19.37 36.22 -16.98
N ALA A 22 20.17 36.16 -15.93
CA ALA A 22 20.95 34.99 -15.57
C ALA A 22 20.01 33.78 -15.45
N SER A 23 19.96 32.94 -16.48
CA SER A 23 19.27 31.66 -16.40
C SER A 23 20.11 30.80 -15.47
N LYS A 24 19.69 30.70 -14.20
CA LYS A 24 20.12 29.61 -13.34
C LYS A 24 19.70 28.34 -14.04
N SER A 25 20.64 27.68 -14.72
CA SER A 25 20.44 26.34 -15.22
C SER A 25 20.14 25.47 -14.01
N LEU A 26 18.86 25.15 -13.80
CA LEU A 26 18.44 24.05 -12.96
C LEU A 26 19.05 22.81 -13.60
N ARG A 27 20.25 22.48 -13.12
CA ARG A 27 20.92 21.23 -13.42
C ARG A 27 20.12 20.20 -12.65
N TRP A 28 19.09 19.68 -13.29
CA TRP A 28 18.48 18.42 -12.88
C TRP A 28 19.63 17.41 -12.95
N THR A 29 20.21 17.05 -11.81
CA THR A 29 20.96 15.80 -11.72
C THR A 29 19.88 14.74 -11.87
N ARG A 30 19.64 14.37 -13.13
CA ARG A 30 19.01 13.11 -13.48
C ARG A 30 19.86 12.08 -12.75
N THR A 31 19.38 11.57 -11.62
CA THR A 31 19.94 10.35 -11.04
C THR A 31 20.02 9.38 -12.21
N ASP A 32 21.25 8.96 -12.54
CA ASP A 32 21.61 8.34 -13.79
C ASP A 32 20.66 7.18 -14.14
N VAL A 33 19.72 7.45 -15.06
CA VAL A 33 19.07 6.40 -15.85
C VAL A 33 20.01 6.10 -17.03
N THR A 34 21.18 5.60 -16.69
CA THR A 34 22.12 4.94 -17.60
C THR A 34 22.31 3.60 -16.91
N HIS A 35 21.52 2.55 -17.15
CA HIS A 35 21.61 1.69 -18.32
C HIS A 35 20.30 0.88 -18.47
N ALA A 36 19.24 1.48 -19.01
CA ALA A 36 17.93 0.81 -19.14
C ALA A 36 17.91 -0.47 -20.03
N TRP A 37 19.05 -0.84 -20.64
CA TRP A 37 19.23 -2.04 -21.44
C TRP A 37 20.21 -3.06 -20.84
N GLU A 38 20.90 -2.74 -19.74
CA GLU A 38 21.76 -3.69 -19.00
C GLU A 38 21.16 -4.07 -17.65
N ASP A 39 20.37 -3.18 -17.04
CA ASP A 39 19.73 -3.44 -15.75
C ASP A 39 18.42 -4.20 -15.91
N CYS A 40 18.19 -5.16 -15.02
CA CYS A 40 16.91 -5.84 -14.93
C CYS A 40 15.92 -5.03 -14.08
N ILE A 41 14.63 -5.22 -14.35
CA ILE A 41 13.55 -4.60 -13.57
C ILE A 41 13.00 -5.66 -12.62
N VAL A 42 13.01 -5.39 -11.31
CA VAL A 42 12.45 -6.28 -10.30
C VAL A 42 11.12 -5.73 -9.81
N GLN A 43 10.10 -6.59 -9.82
CA GLN A 43 8.73 -6.21 -9.47
C GLN A 43 7.91 -7.40 -9.00
N PHE A 44 6.78 -7.17 -8.33
CA PHE A 44 5.81 -8.23 -8.04
C PHE A 44 5.09 -8.69 -9.31
N SER A 45 4.66 -9.96 -9.33
CA SER A 45 3.86 -10.53 -10.42
C SER A 45 2.47 -9.89 -10.52
N SER A 46 1.86 -9.55 -9.38
CA SER A 46 0.54 -8.92 -9.28
C SER A 46 0.57 -7.73 -8.29
N PRO A 47 -0.18 -6.65 -8.57
CA PRO A 47 -0.33 -5.53 -7.63
C PRO A 47 -1.24 -5.88 -6.44
N VAL A 48 -2.09 -6.91 -6.59
CA VAL A 48 -3.01 -7.36 -5.55
C VAL A 48 -3.05 -8.88 -5.48
N TYR A 49 -2.92 -9.42 -4.28
CA TYR A 49 -3.13 -10.83 -3.96
C TYR A 49 -4.36 -10.96 -3.07
N LEU A 50 -5.17 -11.98 -3.32
CA LEU A 50 -6.35 -12.33 -2.52
C LEU A 50 -6.04 -13.66 -1.84
N VAL A 51 -6.20 -13.71 -0.52
CA VAL A 51 -5.99 -14.92 0.30
C VAL A 51 -7.08 -15.03 1.35
N GLU A 52 -7.40 -16.24 1.75
CA GLU A 52 -8.26 -16.50 2.90
C GLU A 52 -7.41 -16.49 4.18
N GLU A 53 -8.02 -16.13 5.32
CA GLU A 53 -7.30 -16.07 6.60
C GLU A 53 -6.74 -17.45 7.01
N ASP A 54 -7.47 -18.52 6.67
CA ASP A 54 -7.13 -19.91 6.96
C ASP A 54 -6.13 -20.55 5.97
N ASP A 55 -5.65 -19.83 4.94
CA ASP A 55 -4.61 -20.32 4.02
C ASP A 55 -3.26 -20.54 4.72
N GLY A 56 -3.08 -19.97 5.92
CA GLY A 56 -1.90 -20.12 6.76
C GLY A 56 -0.68 -19.29 6.33
N GLU A 57 -0.44 -19.16 5.03
CA GLU A 57 0.56 -18.25 4.47
C GLU A 57 0.17 -17.75 3.08
N VAL A 58 0.57 -16.52 2.75
CA VAL A 58 0.47 -16.00 1.39
C VAL A 58 1.81 -16.14 0.68
N VAL A 59 1.79 -16.71 -0.53
CA VAL A 59 2.95 -16.79 -1.41
C VAL A 59 2.90 -15.66 -2.43
N LEU A 60 3.89 -14.78 -2.40
CA LEU A 60 4.02 -13.65 -3.32
C LEU A 60 5.18 -13.90 -4.28
N ASP A 61 4.89 -13.80 -5.58
CA ASP A 61 5.90 -13.96 -6.61
C ASP A 61 6.51 -12.61 -6.98
N ILE A 62 7.84 -12.57 -6.94
CA ILE A 62 8.67 -11.48 -7.40
C ILE A 62 9.31 -11.93 -8.71
N VAL A 63 9.18 -11.09 -9.73
CA VAL A 63 9.61 -11.36 -11.10
C VAL A 63 10.64 -10.33 -11.50
N ARG A 64 11.70 -10.82 -12.14
CA ARG A 64 12.74 -10.04 -12.80
C ARG A 64 12.47 -10.03 -14.29
N VAL A 65 12.39 -8.84 -14.87
CA VAL A 65 12.14 -8.61 -16.30
C VAL A 65 13.37 -7.94 -16.93
N GLY A 66 13.84 -8.44 -18.07
CA GLY A 66 15.01 -7.91 -18.77
C GLY A 66 16.21 -8.86 -18.72
N PRO A 67 17.45 -8.36 -18.74
CA PRO A 67 18.66 -9.18 -18.75
C PRO A 67 18.74 -10.06 -17.50
N THR A 68 19.02 -11.36 -17.68
CA THR A 68 19.13 -12.34 -16.58
C THR A 68 20.56 -12.86 -16.39
N ASP A 69 21.52 -12.38 -17.18
CA ASP A 69 22.90 -12.91 -17.20
C ASP A 69 23.71 -12.56 -15.94
N GLY A 70 23.34 -11.49 -15.23
CA GLY A 70 23.98 -11.05 -13.98
C GLY A 70 23.20 -11.45 -12.73
N ALA A 71 23.88 -11.57 -11.59
CA ALA A 71 23.21 -11.73 -10.30
C ALA A 71 22.42 -10.45 -9.95
N CYS A 72 21.26 -10.61 -9.31
CA CYS A 72 20.45 -9.50 -8.83
C CYS A 72 19.96 -9.80 -7.42
N GLN A 73 19.86 -8.79 -6.56
CA GLN A 73 19.27 -8.95 -5.23
C GLN A 73 18.32 -7.80 -4.93
N VAL A 74 17.26 -8.06 -4.18
CA VAL A 74 16.30 -7.04 -3.72
C VAL A 74 15.86 -7.35 -2.30
N SER A 75 15.74 -6.33 -1.46
CA SER A 75 15.17 -6.46 -0.11
C SER A 75 13.67 -6.20 -0.14
N TYR A 76 12.92 -6.83 0.77
CA TYR A 76 11.49 -6.62 0.92
C TYR A 76 11.08 -6.50 2.39
N SER A 77 9.97 -5.82 2.64
CA SER A 77 9.34 -5.70 3.96
C SER A 77 7.82 -5.66 3.87
N THR A 78 7.16 -6.18 4.90
CA THR A 78 5.72 -6.01 5.10
C THR A 78 5.42 -4.69 5.82
N ARG A 79 4.34 -4.02 5.45
CA ARG A 79 3.86 -2.77 6.05
C ARG A 79 2.40 -2.87 6.46
N ASP A 80 2.13 -2.46 7.70
CA ASP A 80 0.78 -2.38 8.26
C ASP A 80 -0.13 -1.44 7.44
N CYS A 81 -1.38 -1.85 7.25
CA CYS A 81 -2.45 -1.01 6.71
C CYS A 81 -3.69 -1.15 7.61
N SER A 82 -4.79 -1.72 7.10
CA SER A 82 -5.95 -2.09 7.93
C SER A 82 -5.68 -3.38 8.70
N ALA A 83 -5.02 -4.36 8.07
CA ALA A 83 -4.42 -5.49 8.77
C ALA A 83 -3.21 -5.00 9.56
N LYS A 84 -3.06 -5.48 10.80
CA LYS A 84 -1.93 -5.17 11.67
C LYS A 84 -1.03 -6.39 11.84
N ALA A 85 0.27 -6.15 11.92
CA ALA A 85 1.23 -7.16 12.31
C ALA A 85 0.85 -7.77 13.67
N ASP A 86 1.11 -9.06 13.82
CA ASP A 86 0.82 -9.90 14.99
C ASP A 86 -0.67 -10.09 15.33
N SER A 87 -1.59 -9.40 14.64
CA SER A 87 -3.03 -9.70 14.70
C SER A 87 -3.52 -10.49 13.50
N SER A 88 -3.08 -10.11 12.29
CA SER A 88 -3.60 -10.67 11.02
C SER A 88 -2.50 -11.34 10.18
N PHE A 89 -1.25 -10.91 10.34
CA PHE A 89 -0.09 -11.50 9.66
C PHE A 89 1.17 -11.33 10.52
N LYS A 90 2.20 -12.13 10.27
CA LYS A 90 3.52 -11.95 10.90
C LYS A 90 4.38 -11.02 10.05
N ALA A 91 4.85 -9.93 10.67
CA ALA A 91 5.75 -9.01 9.99
C ALA A 91 6.99 -9.74 9.48
N THR A 92 7.24 -9.66 8.18
CA THR A 92 8.31 -10.40 7.50
C THR A 92 9.14 -9.42 6.69
N ALA A 93 10.46 -9.57 6.77
CA ALA A 93 11.41 -8.83 5.97
C ALA A 93 12.57 -9.75 5.59
N GLY A 94 13.17 -9.52 4.42
CA GLY A 94 14.27 -10.34 3.94
C GLY A 94 14.87 -9.82 2.66
N THR A 95 15.84 -10.56 2.13
CA THR A 95 16.47 -10.28 0.85
C THR A 95 16.32 -11.49 -0.07
N VAL A 96 15.90 -11.22 -1.30
CA VAL A 96 15.79 -12.21 -2.37
C VAL A 96 17.00 -12.08 -3.26
N TYR A 97 17.65 -13.20 -3.52
CA TYR A 97 18.82 -13.31 -4.39
C TYR A 97 18.44 -14.07 -5.66
N TYR A 98 18.78 -13.51 -6.81
CA TYR A 98 18.66 -14.11 -8.13
C TYR A 98 20.03 -14.50 -8.65
N GLU A 99 20.21 -15.78 -8.91
CA GLU A 99 21.37 -16.29 -9.65
C GLU A 99 21.23 -15.96 -11.15
N PRO A 100 22.34 -15.98 -11.92
CA PRO A 100 22.30 -15.86 -13.36
C PRO A 100 21.33 -16.86 -14.01
N GLY A 101 20.41 -16.36 -14.83
CA GLY A 101 19.36 -17.13 -15.50
C GLY A 101 18.06 -17.29 -14.71
N GLU A 102 18.01 -16.88 -13.44
CA GLU A 102 16.78 -16.88 -12.66
C GLU A 102 15.94 -15.61 -12.91
N PHE A 103 14.63 -15.80 -13.09
CA PHE A 103 13.69 -14.71 -13.40
C PHE A 103 12.51 -14.60 -12.42
N SER A 104 12.30 -15.58 -11.54
CA SER A 104 11.21 -15.54 -10.56
C SER A 104 11.63 -16.15 -9.23
N LYS A 105 11.21 -15.53 -8.14
CA LYS A 105 11.35 -16.04 -6.77
C LYS A 105 10.05 -15.81 -6.01
N SER A 106 9.76 -16.69 -5.08
CA SER A 106 8.57 -16.59 -4.24
C SER A 106 8.99 -16.28 -2.80
N ILE A 107 8.22 -15.42 -2.14
CA ILE A 107 8.33 -15.14 -0.71
C ILE A 107 7.04 -15.59 -0.04
N ALA A 108 7.15 -16.12 1.18
CA ALA A 108 5.99 -16.51 1.98
C ALA A 108 5.84 -15.57 3.17
N VAL A 109 4.63 -15.05 3.39
CA VAL A 109 4.29 -14.26 4.57
C VAL A 109 3.26 -15.05 5.39
N PRO A 110 3.57 -15.45 6.63
CA PRO A 110 2.64 -16.19 7.47
C PRO A 110 1.41 -15.34 7.84
N LEU A 111 0.23 -15.91 7.67
CA LEU A 111 -1.03 -15.35 8.10
C LEU A 111 -1.36 -15.83 9.51
N ILE A 112 -2.16 -15.06 10.24
CA ILE A 112 -2.65 -15.41 11.57
C ILE A 112 -4.15 -15.53 11.42
N SER A 113 -4.68 -16.74 11.64
CA SER A 113 -6.13 -16.97 11.63
C SER A 113 -6.74 -16.90 13.02
N ASN A 114 -7.97 -16.39 13.06
CA ASN A 114 -8.78 -16.30 14.26
C ASN A 114 -10.22 -16.77 13.98
N THR A 115 -11.10 -16.69 14.99
CA THR A 115 -12.50 -17.20 14.91
C THR A 115 -13.53 -16.10 15.09
N ARG A 116 -13.07 -14.85 15.08
CA ARG A 116 -13.88 -13.66 15.21
C ARG A 116 -14.01 -13.06 13.81
N TRP A 117 -15.24 -13.08 13.31
CA TRP A 117 -15.62 -12.34 12.11
C TRP A 117 -15.16 -10.88 12.17
N ASP A 118 -14.39 -10.49 11.16
CA ASP A 118 -14.00 -9.14 10.82
C ASP A 118 -14.40 -8.79 9.37
N THR A 119 -14.26 -7.52 9.01
CA THR A 119 -14.33 -7.11 7.60
C THR A 119 -13.01 -7.44 6.92
N HIS A 120 -13.03 -7.67 5.60
CA HIS A 120 -11.80 -7.85 4.83
C HIS A 120 -10.77 -6.75 5.13
N VAL A 121 -9.57 -7.18 5.47
CA VAL A 121 -8.43 -6.31 5.79
C VAL A 121 -7.32 -6.48 4.75
N GLU A 122 -6.40 -5.53 4.69
CA GLU A 122 -5.26 -5.60 3.79
C GLU A 122 -3.99 -5.11 4.46
N PHE A 123 -2.86 -5.66 4.03
CA PHE A 123 -1.51 -5.18 4.32
C PHE A 123 -0.73 -5.00 3.01
N ALA A 124 0.35 -4.23 3.07
CA ALA A 124 1.21 -3.99 1.91
C ALA A 124 2.53 -4.77 2.07
N VAL A 125 3.11 -5.17 0.94
CA VAL A 125 4.48 -5.67 0.87
C VAL A 125 5.23 -4.83 -0.16
N GLU A 126 6.38 -4.32 0.24
CA GLU A 126 7.17 -3.39 -0.55
C GLU A 126 8.56 -3.96 -0.83
N LEU A 127 9.05 -3.73 -2.05
CA LEU A 127 10.44 -3.92 -2.43
C LEU A 127 11.19 -2.64 -2.11
N LEU A 128 12.34 -2.78 -1.47
CA LEU A 128 13.16 -1.67 -1.01
C LEU A 128 14.28 -1.37 -2.02
N GLU A 129 14.50 -0.09 -2.30
CA GLU A 129 15.66 0.35 -3.08
C GLU A 129 16.97 0.14 -2.29
N ASP A 130 16.91 0.24 -0.95
CA ASP A 130 18.04 -0.01 -0.08
C ASP A 130 18.47 -1.49 -0.12
N GLY A 131 19.65 -1.72 -0.67
CA GLY A 131 20.22 -3.06 -0.86
C GLY A 131 19.94 -3.70 -2.21
N LEU A 132 19.26 -3.00 -3.12
CA LEU A 132 19.09 -3.44 -4.51
C LEU A 132 20.45 -3.43 -5.24
N VAL A 133 20.80 -4.55 -5.89
CA VAL A 133 22.03 -4.67 -6.70
C VAL A 133 21.70 -5.39 -8.00
N GLY A 134 22.27 -4.93 -9.11
CA GLY A 134 22.14 -5.57 -10.43
C GLY A 134 20.77 -5.38 -11.10
N GLY A 135 20.00 -4.36 -10.68
CA GLY A 135 18.70 -4.04 -11.24
C GLY A 135 18.11 -2.74 -10.71
N VAL A 136 16.91 -2.42 -11.19
CA VAL A 136 16.08 -1.29 -10.79
C VAL A 136 14.70 -1.78 -10.37
N LEU A 137 14.00 -1.05 -9.49
CA LEU A 137 12.63 -1.40 -9.12
C LEU A 137 11.64 -1.04 -10.23
N GLY A 138 10.58 -1.84 -10.36
CA GLY A 138 9.45 -1.54 -11.24
C GLY A 138 8.69 -0.29 -10.77
N HIS A 139 8.40 0.62 -11.71
CA HIS A 139 7.73 1.89 -11.40
C HIS A 139 6.36 1.73 -10.69
N TYR A 140 5.60 0.69 -11.03
CA TYR A 140 4.24 0.49 -10.53
C TYR A 140 4.08 -0.70 -9.59
N LEU A 141 4.95 -1.70 -9.72
CA LEU A 141 4.82 -3.01 -9.06
C LEU A 141 5.94 -3.25 -8.05
N HIS A 142 6.51 -2.19 -7.48
CA HIS A 142 7.42 -2.28 -6.32
C HIS A 142 6.66 -2.42 -4.99
N GLU A 143 5.37 -2.07 -4.95
CA GLU A 143 4.46 -2.35 -3.83
C GLU A 143 3.36 -3.29 -4.32
N THR A 144 2.99 -4.27 -3.50
CA THR A 144 1.80 -5.10 -3.70
C THR A 144 0.92 -5.06 -2.46
N ARG A 145 -0.39 -5.26 -2.66
CA ARG A 145 -1.37 -5.34 -1.58
C ARG A 145 -1.87 -6.76 -1.43
N VAL A 146 -1.87 -7.26 -0.21
CA VAL A 146 -2.48 -8.54 0.12
C VAL A 146 -3.79 -8.25 0.82
N LYS A 147 -4.90 -8.68 0.23
CA LYS A 147 -6.23 -8.62 0.85
C LYS A 147 -6.54 -9.96 1.47
N ILE A 148 -6.78 -9.93 2.76
CA ILE A 148 -7.17 -11.08 3.57
C ILE A 148 -8.69 -11.11 3.61
N ILE A 149 -9.25 -12.22 3.11
CA ILE A 149 -10.66 -12.51 3.10
C ILE A 149 -10.99 -13.29 4.37
N ASP A 150 -11.79 -12.68 5.25
CA ASP A 150 -12.41 -13.33 6.40
C ASP A 150 -13.37 -14.44 5.94
N ASP A 151 -13.16 -15.66 6.42
CA ASP A 151 -13.98 -16.85 6.16
C ASP A 151 -14.92 -17.21 7.34
N ASP A 152 -14.95 -16.34 8.35
CA ASP A 152 -15.76 -16.52 9.53
C ASP A 152 -17.22 -16.16 9.28
N THR A 153 -18.09 -16.70 10.13
CA THR A 153 -19.53 -16.48 10.01
C THR A 153 -19.98 -15.32 10.89
N PHE A 154 -20.66 -14.35 10.29
CA PHE A 154 -21.35 -13.30 11.04
C PHE A 154 -22.59 -13.86 11.77
N PRO A 155 -22.89 -13.46 13.03
CA PRO A 155 -22.10 -12.60 13.92
C PRO A 155 -21.02 -13.31 14.72
N SER A 156 -21.13 -14.65 14.86
CA SER A 156 -20.19 -15.53 15.56
C SER A 156 -20.16 -16.92 14.93
N ILE A 157 -19.07 -17.66 15.16
CA ILE A 157 -18.82 -19.02 14.63
C ILE A 157 -19.86 -20.06 15.06
N ARG A 158 -20.65 -19.78 16.10
CA ARG A 158 -21.56 -20.73 16.75
C ARG A 158 -22.56 -21.38 15.80
N PHE A 159 -22.97 -20.64 14.77
CA PHE A 159 -23.96 -21.10 13.78
C PHE A 159 -23.34 -21.31 12.38
N LYS A 160 -22.00 -21.48 12.28
CA LYS A 160 -21.28 -21.65 10.99
C LYS A 160 -21.88 -22.79 10.17
N ASP A 161 -22.08 -23.96 10.76
CA ASP A 161 -22.62 -25.13 10.05
C ASP A 161 -24.01 -24.87 9.46
N GLN A 162 -24.92 -24.24 10.22
CA GLN A 162 -26.28 -23.94 9.77
C GLN A 162 -26.30 -22.85 8.69
N VAL A 163 -25.47 -21.82 8.84
CA VAL A 163 -25.36 -20.74 7.85
C VAL A 163 -24.78 -21.25 6.53
N LEU A 164 -23.74 -22.09 6.58
CA LEU A 164 -23.15 -22.73 5.41
C LEU A 164 -24.13 -23.71 4.73
N ALA A 165 -24.92 -24.45 5.52
CA ALA A 165 -25.96 -25.33 5.02
C ALA A 165 -27.21 -24.59 4.50
N GLN A 166 -27.26 -23.25 4.62
CA GLN A 166 -28.43 -22.42 4.31
C GLN A 166 -29.70 -22.81 5.08
N ASP A 167 -29.56 -23.45 6.24
CA ASP A 167 -30.67 -23.87 7.11
C ASP A 167 -30.93 -22.79 8.18
N PHE A 168 -31.55 -21.69 7.75
CA PHE A 168 -31.84 -20.56 8.63
C PHE A 168 -33.00 -20.82 9.60
N ASP A 169 -33.85 -21.82 9.32
CA ASP A 169 -34.99 -22.16 10.17
C ASP A 169 -34.57 -22.85 11.46
N SER A 170 -33.45 -23.58 11.42
CA SER A 170 -32.84 -24.20 12.60
C SER A 170 -32.22 -23.20 13.59
N ILE A 171 -31.96 -21.96 13.15
CA ILE A 171 -31.24 -20.96 13.95
C ILE A 171 -32.22 -20.24 14.89
N PRO A 172 -32.05 -20.32 16.22
CA PRO A 172 -32.94 -19.63 17.15
C PRO A 172 -32.75 -18.11 17.03
N ARG A 173 -33.81 -17.40 16.61
CA ARG A 173 -33.78 -15.93 16.39
C ARG A 173 -33.27 -15.13 17.59
N LEU A 174 -33.69 -15.49 18.80
CA LEU A 174 -33.22 -14.83 20.03
C LEU A 174 -31.76 -15.17 20.36
N GLY A 175 -31.32 -16.39 20.04
CA GLY A 175 -29.91 -16.77 20.18
C GLY A 175 -29.03 -15.99 19.23
N LEU A 176 -29.43 -15.87 17.96
CA LEU A 176 -28.75 -15.07 16.96
C LEU A 176 -28.73 -13.57 17.34
N LEU A 177 -29.85 -13.03 17.82
CA LEU A 177 -29.92 -11.67 18.33
C LEU A 177 -28.96 -11.45 19.51
N TRP A 178 -28.86 -12.43 20.40
CA TRP A 178 -27.94 -12.37 21.54
C TRP A 178 -26.48 -12.39 21.09
N GLU A 179 -26.09 -13.29 20.18
CA GLU A 179 -24.74 -13.34 19.60
C GLU A 179 -24.40 -12.00 18.91
N TYR A 180 -25.35 -11.42 18.17
CA TYR A 180 -25.20 -10.10 17.57
C TYR A 180 -24.99 -8.99 18.62
N ILE A 181 -25.81 -8.95 19.68
CA ILE A 181 -25.67 -7.95 20.75
C ILE A 181 -24.32 -8.14 21.47
N SER A 182 -23.96 -9.38 21.79
CA SER A 182 -22.71 -9.74 22.46
C SER A 182 -21.51 -9.31 21.65
N ARG A 183 -21.51 -9.58 20.33
CA ARG A 183 -20.46 -9.15 19.40
C ARG A 183 -20.33 -7.62 19.38
N ASN A 184 -21.43 -6.89 19.23
CA ASN A 184 -21.38 -5.42 19.19
C ASN A 184 -20.90 -4.81 20.53
N LEU A 185 -21.32 -5.36 21.66
CA LEU A 185 -20.87 -4.89 22.98
C LEU A 185 -19.43 -5.33 23.32
N GLY A 186 -18.87 -6.32 22.62
CA GLY A 186 -17.47 -6.70 22.74
C GLY A 186 -16.50 -5.71 22.09
N GLU A 187 -16.97 -4.88 21.16
CA GLU A 187 -16.14 -3.85 20.52
C GLU A 187 -16.08 -2.59 21.41
N PRO A 188 -14.89 -2.18 21.89
CA PRO A 188 -14.76 -1.15 22.92
C PRO A 188 -15.34 0.20 22.49
N LEU A 189 -15.22 0.55 21.20
CA LEU A 189 -15.78 1.79 20.65
C LEU A 189 -17.31 1.80 20.69
N VAL A 190 -17.94 0.67 20.38
CA VAL A 190 -19.40 0.52 20.38
C VAL A 190 -19.91 0.47 21.82
N GLN A 191 -19.23 -0.28 22.69
CA GLN A 191 -19.61 -0.45 24.10
C GLN A 191 -19.72 0.89 24.83
N VAL A 192 -18.71 1.75 24.71
CA VAL A 192 -18.68 3.08 25.35
C VAL A 192 -19.82 3.95 24.83
N GLY A 193 -20.04 3.95 23.51
CA GLY A 193 -21.13 4.69 22.87
C GLY A 193 -22.50 4.23 23.34
N THR A 194 -22.74 2.92 23.35
CA THR A 194 -24.02 2.31 23.78
C THR A 194 -24.28 2.58 25.26
N ILE A 195 -23.30 2.39 26.15
CA ILE A 195 -23.46 2.66 27.59
C ILE A 195 -23.77 4.13 27.83
N LYS A 196 -23.01 5.04 27.18
CA LYS A 196 -23.24 6.48 27.32
C LYS A 196 -24.65 6.87 26.86
N MET A 197 -25.10 6.36 25.73
CA MET A 197 -26.45 6.62 25.21
C MET A 197 -27.54 6.07 26.14
N LEU A 198 -27.36 4.87 26.68
CA LEU A 198 -28.33 4.29 27.63
C LEU A 198 -28.41 5.11 28.91
N LEU A 199 -27.27 5.54 29.46
CA LEU A 199 -27.25 6.40 30.65
C LEU A 199 -27.92 7.76 30.40
N LEU A 200 -27.64 8.40 29.26
CA LEU A 200 -28.31 9.65 28.88
C LEU A 200 -29.82 9.45 28.69
N ALA A 201 -30.24 8.37 28.03
CA ALA A 201 -31.65 8.08 27.80
C ALA A 201 -32.43 7.74 29.09
N VAL A 202 -31.75 7.25 30.12
CA VAL A 202 -32.31 7.08 31.47
C VAL A 202 -32.37 8.42 32.19
N LEU A 203 -31.33 9.23 32.09
CA LEU A 203 -31.29 10.56 32.72
C LEU A 203 -32.37 11.49 32.16
N ASP A 204 -32.54 11.53 30.84
CA ASP A 204 -33.54 12.36 30.14
C ASP A 204 -34.96 11.98 30.58
N ARG A 205 -35.25 10.68 30.62
CA ARG A 205 -36.52 10.16 31.14
C ARG A 205 -36.77 10.46 32.61
N CYS A 206 -35.72 10.62 33.42
CA CYS A 206 -35.84 11.00 34.82
C CYS A 206 -36.00 12.51 35.01
N LEU A 207 -35.54 13.33 34.06
CA LEU A 207 -35.67 14.79 34.10
C LEU A 207 -36.99 15.29 33.52
N ASP A 208 -37.64 14.49 32.68
CA ASP A 208 -38.98 14.74 32.12
C ASP A 208 -40.15 14.35 33.07
N LEU A 209 -39.85 14.00 34.34
CA LEU A 209 -40.81 13.67 35.41
C LEU A 209 -40.84 14.75 36.50
#